data_AF-A0A846ZBC2-F1
#
_entry.id   AF-A0A846ZBC2-F1
#
_cell.length_a   1.000
_cell.length_b   1.000
_cell.length_c   1.000
_cell.angle_alpha   90.00
_cell.angle_beta   90.00
_cell.angle_gamma   90.00
#
_symmetry.space_group_name_H-M   'P 1'
#
loop_
_entity.id
_entity.type
_entity.pdbx_description
1 polymer ?
#
loop_
_entity_poly.entity_id
_entity_poly.type
_entity_poly.pdbx_seq_one_letter_code
_entity_poly.pdbx_strand_id
1 'polypeptide(L)'
;MRSRPLYDVVAVLARLGVGIIFMAHGWQKIEAGITATGRSFDDLGVPLPTAAAVYSAFVELLGGAALIAGLGLPVTGALLFIDMAGAFIFVHGDQGLFVVDGGTFRNGYELVVALGMASLVFAAGGGGRLTADQWIIGKRRHASDTADDEEDAASFVESLRQAESKPPKKPRRAAKPSVPEPAEPQEKPAAEGFGDDLLVAGRRKTGQRRRSSTTQPIKSPADEKPASP
;
A
#
# COMPACT_ATOMS: atom_id res chain seq x y z
N MET A 1 -10.93 -5.85 3.67
CA MET A 1 -10.08 -4.67 3.97
C MET A 1 -10.98 -3.47 4.23
N ARG A 2 -10.87 -2.77 5.37
CA ARG A 2 -11.70 -1.58 5.64
C ARG A 2 -11.31 -0.47 4.66
N SER A 3 -12.30 0.14 3.99
CA SER A 3 -12.09 1.35 3.19
C SER A 3 -11.63 2.48 4.11
N ARG A 4 -10.55 3.15 3.72
CA ARG A 4 -10.03 4.34 4.40
C ARG A 4 -10.06 5.48 3.38
N PRO A 5 -11.23 6.10 3.12
CA PRO A 5 -11.39 7.06 2.02
C PRO A 5 -10.42 8.23 2.15
N LEU A 6 -10.15 8.69 3.37
CA LEU A 6 -9.15 9.74 3.63
C LEU A 6 -7.74 9.32 3.18
N TYR A 7 -7.32 8.08 3.47
CA TYR A 7 -6.02 7.57 3.04
C TYR A 7 -5.92 7.51 1.52
N ASP A 8 -6.97 7.05 0.85
CA ASP A 8 -7.00 6.95 -0.61
C ASP A 8 -6.91 8.34 -1.27
N VAL A 9 -7.60 9.35 -0.73
CA VAL A 9 -7.50 10.74 -1.19
C VAL A 9 -6.09 11.29 -0.96
N VAL A 10 -5.53 11.12 0.24
CA VAL A 10 -4.17 11.58 0.58
C VAL A 10 -3.14 10.92 -0.33
N ALA A 11 -3.26 9.63 -0.61
CA ALA A 11 -2.34 8.92 -1.48
C ALA A 11 -2.43 9.39 -2.94
N VAL A 12 -3.63 9.75 -3.43
CA VAL A 12 -3.79 10.38 -4.76
C VAL A 12 -3.11 11.75 -4.79
N LEU A 13 -3.34 12.60 -3.78
CA LEU A 13 -2.73 13.93 -3.70
C LEU A 13 -1.20 13.86 -3.60
N ALA A 14 -0.68 12.91 -2.83
CA ALA A 14 0.75 12.67 -2.73
C ALA A 14 1.34 12.25 -4.09
N ARG A 15 0.66 11.35 -4.83
CA ARG A 15 1.08 10.96 -6.19
C ARG A 15 1.03 12.12 -7.18
N LEU A 16 0.01 12.96 -7.10
CA LEU A 16 -0.09 14.18 -7.92
C LEU A 16 1.09 15.12 -7.65
N GLY A 17 1.33 15.48 -6.40
CA GLY A 17 2.41 16.39 -6.03
C GLY A 17 3.79 15.87 -6.44
N VAL A 18 4.11 14.63 -6.03
CA VAL A 18 5.41 14.01 -6.33
C VAL A 18 5.57 13.78 -7.84
N GLY A 19 4.52 13.28 -8.50
CA GLY A 19 4.56 12.98 -9.93
C GLY A 19 4.69 14.22 -10.80
N ILE A 20 4.05 15.34 -10.44
CA ILE A 20 4.20 16.63 -11.15
C ILE A 20 5.65 17.13 -11.06
N ILE A 21 6.27 17.03 -9.88
CA ILE A 21 7.67 17.46 -9.69
C ILE A 21 8.59 16.65 -10.61
N PHE A 22 8.48 15.32 -10.60
CA PHE A 22 9.25 14.47 -11.51
C PHE A 22 8.98 14.77 -12.99
N MET A 23 7.72 14.95 -13.38
CA MET A 23 7.39 15.33 -14.75
C MET A 23 8.04 16.65 -15.16
N ALA A 24 8.04 17.65 -14.29
CA ALA A 24 8.67 18.94 -14.56
C ALA A 24 10.19 18.81 -14.74
N HIS A 25 10.87 18.05 -13.86
CA HIS A 25 12.31 17.80 -13.99
C HIS A 25 12.66 17.00 -15.24
N GLY A 26 11.91 15.95 -15.54
CA GLY A 26 12.12 15.14 -16.75
C GLY A 26 11.88 15.96 -18.01
N TRP A 27 10.83 16.80 -18.02
CA TRP A 27 10.55 17.70 -19.13
C TRP A 27 11.69 18.71 -19.35
N GLN A 28 12.20 19.32 -18.28
CA GLN A 28 13.33 20.25 -18.36
C GLN A 28 14.57 19.58 -18.97
N LYS A 29 14.85 18.31 -18.65
CA LYS A 29 15.97 17.56 -19.25
C LYS A 29 15.75 17.27 -20.74
N ILE A 30 14.51 16.98 -21.15
CA ILE A 30 14.17 16.79 -22.56
C ILE A 30 14.32 18.10 -23.34
N GLU A 31 13.84 19.22 -22.78
CA GLU A 31 13.93 20.54 -23.38
C GLU A 31 15.38 21.02 -23.52
N ALA A 32 16.20 20.80 -22.49
CA ALA A 32 17.65 21.04 -22.57
C ALA A 32 18.34 20.14 -23.60
N GLY A 33 17.78 18.96 -23.85
CA GLY A 33 18.33 17.94 -24.73
C GLY A 33 19.26 16.96 -23.99
N ILE A 34 19.18 15.69 -24.38
CA ILE A 34 19.95 14.60 -23.75
C ILE A 34 21.45 14.84 -23.83
N THR A 35 21.95 15.39 -24.94
CA THR A 35 23.39 15.68 -25.08
C THR A 35 23.86 16.75 -24.10
N ALA A 36 23.06 17.81 -23.87
CA ALA A 36 23.42 18.85 -22.92
C ALA A 36 23.34 18.34 -21.48
N THR A 37 22.28 17.59 -21.16
CA THR A 37 22.12 16.94 -19.85
C THR A 37 23.27 15.96 -19.58
N GLY A 38 23.67 15.17 -20.58
CA GLY A 38 24.81 14.27 -20.49
C GLY A 38 26.12 14.99 -20.19
N ARG A 39 26.39 16.13 -20.84
CA ARG A 39 27.59 16.94 -20.52
C ARG A 39 27.56 17.45 -19.09
N SER A 40 26.42 17.96 -18.63
CA SER A 40 26.25 18.40 -17.23
C SER A 40 26.51 17.26 -16.24
N PHE A 41 26.03 16.05 -16.54
CA PHE A 41 26.30 14.86 -15.74
C PHE A 41 27.77 14.43 -15.77
N ASP A 42 28.45 14.59 -16.90
CA ASP A 42 29.89 14.33 -17.03
C ASP A 42 30.72 15.30 -16.18
N ASP A 43 30.37 16.60 -16.22
CA ASP A 43 30.99 17.65 -15.38
C ASP A 43 30.81 17.37 -13.87
N LEU A 44 29.70 16.73 -13.51
CA LEU A 44 29.38 16.30 -12.13
C LEU A 44 29.98 14.94 -11.76
N GLY A 45 30.69 14.27 -12.67
CA GLY A 45 31.32 12.97 -12.41
C GLY A 45 30.35 11.79 -12.34
N VAL A 46 29.15 11.91 -12.90
CA VAL A 46 28.17 10.82 -12.97
C VAL A 46 28.68 9.74 -13.92
N PRO A 47 28.71 8.46 -13.52
CA PRO A 47 29.14 7.38 -14.41
C PRO A 47 28.16 7.17 -15.56
N LEU A 48 28.69 6.87 -16.75
CA LEU A 48 27.92 6.68 -17.99
C LEU A 48 26.95 7.86 -18.25
N PRO A 49 27.47 9.10 -18.38
CA PRO A 49 26.68 10.33 -18.30
C PRO A 49 25.54 10.39 -19.31
N THR A 50 25.78 9.96 -20.56
CA THR A 50 24.72 9.91 -21.59
C THR A 50 23.61 8.92 -21.22
N ALA A 51 23.96 7.75 -20.67
CA ALA A 51 22.96 6.75 -20.27
C ALA A 51 22.17 7.22 -19.05
N ALA A 52 22.83 7.85 -18.08
CA ALA A 52 22.19 8.48 -16.93
C ALA A 52 21.26 9.64 -17.33
N ALA A 53 21.65 10.44 -18.32
CA ALA A 53 20.82 11.52 -18.86
C ALA A 53 19.55 10.98 -19.53
N VAL A 54 19.67 9.94 -20.37
CA VAL A 54 18.51 9.24 -20.95
C VAL A 54 17.64 8.66 -19.85
N TYR A 55 18.23 7.92 -18.91
CA TYR A 55 17.52 7.30 -17.81
C TYR A 55 16.72 8.33 -17.01
N SER A 56 17.39 9.35 -16.44
CA SER A 56 16.72 10.34 -15.60
C SER A 56 15.64 11.11 -16.37
N ALA A 57 15.91 11.57 -17.60
CA ALA A 57 14.92 12.31 -18.37
C ALA A 57 13.63 11.51 -18.62
N PHE A 58 13.76 10.25 -19.05
CA PHE A 58 12.58 9.42 -19.34
C PHE A 58 11.93 8.83 -18.09
N VAL A 59 12.71 8.43 -17.09
CA VAL A 59 12.18 7.87 -15.84
C VAL A 59 11.49 8.93 -15.02
N GLU A 60 12.03 10.13 -14.90
CA GLU A 60 11.34 11.22 -14.20
C GLU A 60 10.07 11.63 -14.96
N LEU A 61 10.13 11.77 -16.29
CA LEU A 61 8.97 12.20 -17.08
C LEU A 61 7.87 11.13 -17.11
N LEU A 62 8.19 9.93 -17.58
CA LEU A 62 7.22 8.83 -17.74
C LEU A 62 6.86 8.22 -16.39
N GLY A 63 7.82 8.11 -15.48
CA GLY A 63 7.58 7.64 -14.12
C GLY A 63 6.73 8.62 -13.32
N GLY A 64 6.95 9.92 -13.45
CA GLY A 64 6.08 10.95 -12.88
C GLY A 64 4.65 10.82 -13.40
N ALA A 65 4.46 10.69 -14.72
CA ALA A 65 3.14 10.48 -15.33
C ALA A 65 2.48 9.17 -14.87
N ALA A 66 3.23 8.07 -14.82
CA ALA A 66 2.74 6.78 -14.33
C ALA A 66 2.36 6.84 -12.85
N LEU A 67 3.10 7.60 -12.04
CA LEU A 67 2.80 7.80 -10.63
C LEU A 67 1.47 8.54 -10.46
N ILE A 68 1.24 9.63 -11.20
CA ILE A 68 -0.04 10.36 -11.21
C ILE A 68 -1.18 9.42 -11.59
N ALA A 69 -1.02 8.66 -12.67
CA ALA A 69 -2.02 7.69 -13.12
C ALA A 69 -2.25 6.54 -12.13
N GLY A 70 -1.28 6.26 -11.26
CA GLY A 70 -1.29 5.06 -10.42
C GLY A 70 -1.08 3.79 -11.22
N LEU A 71 -0.11 3.82 -12.15
CA LEU A 71 0.25 2.68 -12.98
C LEU A 71 1.57 2.07 -12.50
N GLY A 72 1.57 0.76 -12.25
CA GLY A 72 2.76 0.01 -11.91
C GLY A 72 3.52 0.56 -10.70
N LEU A 73 2.81 1.08 -9.70
CA LEU A 73 3.38 1.85 -8.59
C LEU A 73 4.63 1.23 -7.92
N PRO A 74 4.69 -0.09 -7.67
CA PRO A 74 5.89 -0.72 -7.12
C PRO A 74 7.13 -0.49 -7.99
N VAL A 75 6.99 -0.68 -9.30
CA VAL A 75 8.06 -0.54 -10.27
C VAL A 75 8.39 0.94 -10.50
N THR A 76 7.36 1.76 -10.72
CA THR A 76 7.49 3.20 -10.94
C THR A 76 8.19 3.87 -9.76
N GLY A 77 7.77 3.57 -8.52
CA GLY A 77 8.39 4.11 -7.31
C GLY A 77 9.84 3.63 -7.12
N ALA A 78 10.15 2.38 -7.45
CA ALA A 78 11.52 1.87 -7.37
C ALA A 78 12.46 2.57 -8.37
N LEU A 79 12.02 2.78 -9.60
CA LEU A 79 12.79 3.49 -10.62
C LEU A 79 13.06 4.95 -10.21
N LEU A 80 12.01 5.67 -9.78
CA LEU A 80 12.15 7.05 -9.30
C LEU A 80 13.04 7.15 -8.04
N PHE A 81 13.00 6.15 -7.16
CA PHE A 81 13.89 6.09 -6.00
C PHE A 81 15.35 5.91 -6.42
N ILE A 82 15.64 5.01 -7.37
CA ILE A 82 17.00 4.80 -7.89
C ILE A 82 17.53 6.08 -8.54
N ASP A 83 16.69 6.79 -9.28
CA ASP A 83 17.01 8.08 -9.87
C ASP A 83 17.41 9.12 -8.80
N MET A 84 16.59 9.27 -7.75
CA MET A 84 16.90 10.16 -6.62
C MET A 84 18.13 9.72 -5.83
N ALA A 85 18.38 8.42 -5.68
CA ALA A 85 19.60 7.93 -5.05
C ALA A 85 20.85 8.30 -5.86
N GLY A 86 20.79 8.21 -7.20
CA GLY A 86 21.85 8.68 -8.08
C GLY A 86 22.07 10.18 -7.96
N ALA A 87 21.00 10.97 -8.01
CA ALA A 87 21.07 12.43 -7.84
C ALA A 87 21.63 12.83 -6.46
N PHE A 88 21.32 12.07 -5.40
CA PHE A 88 21.88 12.28 -4.08
C PHE A 88 23.38 12.01 -4.07
N ILE A 89 23.81 10.85 -4.54
CA ILE A 89 25.22 10.42 -4.46
C ILE A 89 26.14 11.29 -5.31
N PHE A 90 25.74 11.61 -6.55
CA PHE A 90 26.64 12.23 -7.52
C PHE A 90 26.46 13.74 -7.67
N VAL A 91 25.30 14.29 -7.33
CA VAL A 91 24.99 15.71 -7.59
C VAL A 91 24.83 16.55 -6.33
N HIS A 92 24.34 15.96 -5.24
CA HIS A 92 24.01 16.71 -4.01
C HIS A 92 24.73 16.20 -2.75
N GLY A 93 25.51 15.11 -2.83
CA GLY A 93 26.01 14.40 -1.65
C GLY A 93 27.07 15.16 -0.87
N ASP A 94 27.77 16.07 -1.54
CA ASP A 94 28.73 17.01 -0.95
C ASP A 94 28.10 18.34 -0.53
N GLN A 95 26.81 18.52 -0.81
CA GLN A 95 26.07 19.73 -0.49
C GLN A 95 25.46 19.68 0.92
N GLY A 96 25.05 20.85 1.43
CA GLY A 96 24.28 20.95 2.67
C GLY A 96 22.86 20.39 2.53
N LEU A 97 22.15 20.25 3.66
CA LEU A 97 20.75 19.79 3.65
C LEU A 97 19.83 20.78 2.89
N PHE A 98 19.95 22.06 3.20
CA PHE A 98 19.01 23.09 2.76
C PHE A 98 19.40 23.71 1.42
N VAL A 99 18.39 23.94 0.57
CA VAL A 99 18.55 24.72 -0.68
C VAL A 99 18.81 26.21 -0.39
N VAL A 100 18.43 26.68 0.80
CA VAL A 100 18.76 28.04 1.26
C VAL A 100 19.41 27.94 2.63
N ASP A 101 20.65 28.41 2.71
CA ASP A 101 21.40 28.47 3.97
C ASP A 101 21.96 29.88 4.16
N GLY A 102 21.64 30.50 5.31
CA GLY A 102 22.09 31.85 5.65
C GLY A 102 21.68 32.95 4.65
N GLY A 103 20.59 32.77 3.89
CA GLY A 103 20.12 33.73 2.88
C GLY A 103 20.79 33.62 1.50
N THR A 104 21.67 32.64 1.32
CA THR A 104 22.28 32.32 0.02
C THR A 104 21.61 31.07 -0.56
N PHE A 105 21.24 31.12 -1.85
CA PHE A 105 20.77 29.94 -2.57
C PHE A 105 21.96 29.00 -2.83
N ARG A 106 21.81 27.75 -2.40
CA ARG A 106 22.76 26.65 -2.62
C ARG A 106 21.99 25.47 -3.20
N ASN A 107 22.68 24.53 -3.82
CA ASN A 107 22.08 23.22 -4.02
C ASN A 107 22.04 22.53 -2.66
N GLY A 108 20.90 21.96 -2.28
CA GLY A 108 20.75 21.16 -1.07
C GLY A 108 20.08 19.84 -1.39
N TYR A 109 20.32 18.81 -0.58
CA TYR A 109 19.78 17.48 -0.85
C TYR A 109 18.38 17.22 -0.29
N GLU A 110 17.76 18.17 0.42
CA GLU A 110 16.44 17.99 1.05
C GLU A 110 15.35 17.49 0.09
N LEU A 111 15.27 18.09 -1.12
CA LEU A 111 14.23 17.73 -2.09
C LEU A 111 14.48 16.34 -2.66
N VAL A 112 15.75 16.01 -2.94
CA VAL A 112 16.15 14.71 -3.47
C VAL A 112 15.82 13.60 -2.47
N VAL A 113 16.13 13.81 -1.19
CA VAL A 113 15.81 12.86 -0.12
C VAL A 113 14.29 12.75 0.06
N ALA A 114 13.57 13.86 0.08
CA ALA A 114 12.11 13.86 0.24
C ALA A 114 11.41 13.11 -0.90
N LEU A 115 11.77 13.39 -2.15
CA LEU A 115 11.22 12.71 -3.33
C LEU A 115 11.63 11.25 -3.40
N GLY A 116 12.88 10.93 -3.04
CA GLY A 116 13.36 9.55 -2.96
C GLY A 116 12.54 8.74 -1.96
N MET A 117 12.41 9.23 -0.72
CA MET A 117 11.64 8.55 0.31
C MET A 117 10.15 8.43 -0.04
N ALA A 118 9.55 9.46 -0.65
CA ALA A 118 8.18 9.38 -1.15
C ALA A 118 8.04 8.31 -2.24
N SER A 119 8.98 8.25 -3.18
CA SER A 119 9.03 7.22 -4.23
C SER A 119 9.14 5.81 -3.65
N LEU A 120 9.95 5.63 -2.60
CA LEU A 120 10.08 4.36 -1.89
C LEU A 120 8.78 3.95 -1.18
N VAL A 121 8.03 4.90 -0.61
CA VAL A 121 6.70 4.63 -0.06
C VAL A 121 5.75 4.11 -1.14
N PHE A 122 5.77 4.70 -2.34
CA PHE A 122 4.97 4.20 -3.46
C PHE A 122 5.44 2.82 -3.95
N ALA A 123 6.76 2.60 -3.97
CA ALA A 123 7.35 1.31 -4.29
C ALA A 123 6.86 0.20 -3.34
N ALA A 124 6.69 0.53 -2.06
CA ALA A 124 6.18 -0.36 -1.01
C ALA A 124 4.64 -0.53 -1.02
N GLY A 125 3.92 0.07 -1.97
CA GLY A 125 2.46 -0.03 -2.07
C GLY A 125 1.67 1.08 -1.36
N GLY A 126 2.33 2.18 -0.99
CA GLY A 126 1.73 3.34 -0.31
C GLY A 126 0.79 4.20 -1.18
N GLY A 127 0.53 3.86 -2.44
CA GLY A 127 -0.22 4.72 -3.37
C GLY A 127 -1.76 4.67 -3.28
N GLY A 128 -2.31 3.95 -2.30
CA GLY A 128 -3.75 3.85 -2.08
C GLY A 128 -4.46 2.92 -3.07
N ARG A 129 -5.78 2.83 -2.96
CA ARG A 129 -6.62 1.94 -3.79
C ARG A 129 -7.07 2.58 -5.10
N LEU A 130 -7.08 3.91 -5.17
CA LEU A 130 -7.52 4.67 -6.35
C LEU A 130 -6.42 4.72 -7.41
N THR A 131 -6.09 3.58 -7.99
CA THR A 131 -5.03 3.43 -8.99
C THR A 131 -5.58 2.90 -10.31
N ALA A 132 -5.02 3.32 -11.44
CA ALA A 132 -5.40 2.78 -12.74
C ALA A 132 -5.20 1.25 -12.79
N ASP A 133 -4.17 0.73 -12.11
CA ASP A 133 -3.94 -0.71 -11.96
C ASP A 133 -5.18 -1.44 -11.41
N GLN A 134 -5.79 -0.92 -10.34
CA GLN A 134 -6.97 -1.56 -9.74
C GLN A 134 -8.21 -1.45 -10.62
N TRP A 135 -8.34 -0.35 -11.38
CA TRP A 135 -9.44 -0.20 -12.33
C TRP A 135 -9.33 -1.19 -13.49
N ILE A 136 -8.13 -1.37 -14.05
CA ILE A 136 -7.86 -2.32 -15.15
C ILE A 136 -8.03 -3.76 -14.66
N ILE A 137 -7.48 -4.12 -13.49
CA ILE A 137 -7.61 -5.46 -12.92
C ILE A 137 -9.06 -5.77 -12.53
N GLY A 138 -9.78 -4.79 -11.96
CA GLY A 138 -11.20 -4.94 -11.60
C GLY A 138 -12.08 -5.22 -12.80
N LYS A 139 -11.85 -4.54 -13.93
CA LYS A 139 -12.60 -4.77 -15.18
C LYS A 139 -12.35 -6.16 -15.76
N ARG A 140 -11.12 -6.70 -15.64
CA ARG A 140 -10.79 -8.05 -16.11
C ARG A 140 -11.43 -9.15 -15.27
N ARG A 141 -11.53 -8.97 -13.94
CA ARG A 141 -12.18 -9.93 -13.04
C ARG A 141 -13.70 -9.96 -13.23
N HIS A 142 -14.33 -8.81 -13.47
CA HIS A 142 -15.74 -8.78 -13.79
C HIS A 142 -16.09 -9.47 -15.11
N ALA A 143 -15.19 -9.41 -16.10
CA ALA A 143 -15.39 -10.09 -17.38
C ALA A 143 -15.22 -11.62 -17.30
N SER A 144 -14.36 -12.12 -16.40
CA SER A 144 -14.26 -13.57 -16.14
C SER A 144 -15.46 -14.08 -15.36
N ASP A 145 -15.90 -13.38 -14.30
CA ASP A 145 -17.05 -13.80 -13.49
C ASP A 145 -18.32 -13.93 -14.35
N THR A 146 -18.56 -13.00 -15.28
CA THR A 146 -19.73 -13.08 -16.19
C THR A 146 -19.64 -14.23 -17.20
N ALA A 147 -18.42 -14.61 -17.61
CA ALA A 147 -18.22 -15.72 -18.53
C ALA A 147 -18.44 -17.07 -17.83
N ASP A 148 -17.95 -17.18 -16.59
CA ASP A 148 -18.15 -18.35 -15.74
C ASP A 148 -19.65 -18.53 -15.39
N ASP A 149 -20.36 -17.44 -15.06
CA ASP A 149 -21.81 -17.45 -14.79
C ASP A 149 -22.64 -17.89 -16.01
N GLU A 150 -22.25 -17.49 -17.23
CA GLU A 150 -22.91 -17.90 -18.48
C GLU A 150 -22.70 -19.39 -18.79
N GLU A 151 -21.50 -19.92 -18.53
CA GLU A 151 -21.17 -21.33 -18.74
C GLU A 151 -21.89 -22.24 -17.74
N ASP A 152 -21.98 -21.81 -16.47
CA ASP A 152 -22.76 -22.48 -15.43
C ASP A 152 -24.26 -22.51 -15.76
N ALA A 153 -24.83 -21.38 -16.22
CA ALA A 153 -26.22 -21.30 -16.63
C ALA A 153 -26.52 -22.20 -17.85
N ALA A 154 -25.61 -22.24 -18.83
CA ALA A 154 -25.74 -23.11 -19.99
C ALA A 154 -25.70 -24.60 -19.59
N SER A 155 -24.81 -24.98 -18.67
CA SER A 155 -24.72 -26.36 -18.17
C SER A 155 -25.99 -26.79 -17.42
N PHE A 156 -26.60 -25.87 -16.66
CA PHE A 156 -27.84 -26.12 -15.94
C PHE A 156 -29.02 -26.34 -16.89
N VAL A 157 -29.16 -25.50 -17.91
CA VAL A 157 -30.21 -25.64 -18.94
C VAL A 157 -30.05 -26.97 -19.71
N GLU A 158 -28.82 -27.36 -20.03
CA GLU A 158 -28.56 -28.64 -20.70
C GLU A 158 -28.89 -29.84 -19.79
N SER A 159 -28.63 -29.73 -18.49
CA SER A 159 -29.04 -30.76 -17.51
C SER A 159 -30.56 -30.94 -17.44
N LEU A 160 -31.33 -29.84 -17.54
CA LEU A 160 -32.79 -29.86 -17.57
C LEU A 160 -33.32 -30.50 -18.85
N ARG A 161 -32.73 -30.16 -20.01
CA ARG A 161 -33.06 -30.79 -21.29
C ARG A 161 -32.78 -32.29 -21.30
N GLN A 162 -31.68 -32.73 -20.66
CA GLN A 162 -31.37 -34.15 -20.50
C GLN A 162 -32.33 -34.87 -19.53
N ALA A 163 -32.84 -34.18 -18.52
CA ALA A 163 -33.84 -34.72 -17.60
C ALA A 163 -35.20 -34.88 -18.29
N GLU A 164 -35.58 -33.94 -19.15
CA GLU A 164 -36.85 -33.95 -19.89
C GLU A 164 -36.87 -34.99 -21.02
N SER A 165 -35.72 -35.28 -21.64
CA SER A 165 -35.58 -36.27 -22.72
C SER A 165 -35.47 -37.73 -22.25
N LYS A 166 -35.33 -37.99 -20.94
CA LYS A 166 -35.30 -39.35 -20.38
C LYS A 166 -36.70 -39.78 -19.91
N PRO A 167 -37.21 -40.96 -20.32
CA PRO A 167 -38.49 -41.46 -19.81
C PRO A 167 -38.37 -41.85 -18.32
N PRO A 168 -39.47 -41.80 -17.53
CA PRO A 168 -39.42 -42.00 -16.09
C PRO A 168 -38.93 -43.41 -15.75
N LYS A 169 -37.83 -43.50 -14.99
CA LYS A 169 -37.34 -44.77 -14.44
C LYS A 169 -38.30 -45.21 -13.32
N LYS A 170 -38.96 -46.37 -13.49
CA LYS A 170 -39.91 -46.94 -12.52
C LYS A 170 -39.34 -46.90 -11.09
N PRO A 171 -40.15 -46.57 -10.07
CA PRO A 171 -39.66 -46.47 -8.70
C PRO A 171 -39.13 -47.84 -8.24
N ARG A 172 -37.88 -47.86 -7.75
CA ARG A 172 -37.35 -49.00 -6.98
C ARG A 172 -38.22 -49.14 -5.74
N ARG A 173 -38.94 -50.26 -5.67
CA ARG A 173 -39.80 -50.70 -4.57
C ARG A 173 -39.13 -50.41 -3.21
N ALA A 174 -39.82 -49.62 -2.39
CA ALA A 174 -39.41 -49.31 -1.03
C ALA A 174 -39.17 -50.60 -0.22
N ALA A 175 -38.01 -50.69 0.42
CA ALA A 175 -37.80 -51.66 1.49
C ALA A 175 -38.69 -51.24 2.69
N LYS A 176 -39.39 -52.22 3.29
CA LYS A 176 -40.28 -52.00 4.43
C LYS A 176 -39.54 -51.35 5.61
N PRO A 177 -40.18 -50.44 6.37
CA PRO A 177 -39.63 -49.95 7.63
C PRO A 177 -39.65 -51.07 8.68
N SER A 178 -38.51 -51.40 9.26
CA SER A 178 -38.43 -52.18 10.50
C SER A 178 -38.84 -51.28 11.66
N VAL A 179 -39.89 -51.68 12.37
CA VAL A 179 -40.40 -51.02 13.58
C VAL A 179 -39.34 -51.09 14.69
N PRO A 180 -39.04 -49.98 15.41
CA PRO A 180 -38.17 -50.01 16.59
C PRO A 180 -38.90 -50.60 17.79
N GLU A 181 -38.21 -51.49 18.50
CA GLU A 181 -38.63 -52.14 19.74
C GLU A 181 -38.69 -51.14 20.92
N PRO A 182 -39.63 -51.28 21.88
CA PRO A 182 -39.78 -50.33 22.99
C PRO A 182 -38.68 -50.51 24.05
N ALA A 183 -38.15 -49.39 24.53
CA ALA A 183 -37.08 -49.31 25.51
C ALA A 183 -37.45 -49.93 26.88
N GLU A 184 -36.59 -50.82 27.39
CA GLU A 184 -36.56 -51.21 28.80
C GLU A 184 -35.74 -50.21 29.64
N PRO A 185 -36.14 -49.94 30.89
CA PRO A 185 -35.45 -48.99 31.77
C PRO A 185 -34.27 -49.69 32.49
N GLN A 186 -33.05 -49.18 32.29
CA GLN A 186 -31.87 -49.63 33.05
C GLN A 186 -31.33 -48.55 33.99
N GLU A 187 -31.04 -49.03 35.21
CA GLU A 187 -30.64 -48.35 36.44
C GLU A 187 -29.37 -47.50 36.36
N LYS A 188 -29.31 -46.48 37.23
CA LYS A 188 -28.07 -45.77 37.61
C LYS A 188 -27.14 -46.70 38.39
N PRO A 189 -25.82 -46.52 38.24
CA PRO A 189 -25.04 -46.15 39.42
C PRO A 189 -24.11 -44.95 39.17
N ALA A 190 -23.54 -44.49 40.27
CA ALA A 190 -22.98 -43.17 40.49
C ALA A 190 -21.48 -43.04 40.19
N ALA A 191 -21.11 -41.76 40.03
CA ALA A 191 -19.91 -41.08 40.53
C ALA A 191 -18.53 -41.32 39.89
N GLU A 192 -17.74 -40.25 40.02
CA GLU A 192 -16.32 -40.01 39.68
C GLU A 192 -16.11 -39.46 38.25
N GLY A 193 -15.54 -38.28 38.02
CA GLY A 193 -14.84 -37.31 38.86
C GLY A 193 -13.84 -36.57 37.95
N PHE A 194 -13.60 -35.28 38.22
CA PHE A 194 -12.58 -34.40 37.59
C PHE A 194 -12.78 -34.08 36.10
N GLY A 195 -12.63 -32.86 35.62
CA GLY A 195 -12.18 -31.61 36.20
C GLY A 195 -12.25 -30.54 35.11
N ASP A 196 -12.64 -29.35 35.55
CA ASP A 196 -12.16 -28.03 35.14
C ASP A 196 -12.26 -27.57 33.68
N ASP A 197 -13.11 -26.55 33.55
CA ASP A 197 -12.85 -25.27 32.90
C ASP A 197 -12.62 -25.24 31.39
N LEU A 198 -13.62 -24.68 30.69
CA LEU A 198 -13.44 -23.48 29.85
C LEU A 198 -14.80 -23.04 29.28
N LEU A 199 -15.46 -22.09 29.96
CA LEU A 199 -16.50 -21.27 29.35
C LEU A 199 -16.31 -19.78 29.64
N VAL A 200 -15.89 -19.11 28.58
CA VAL A 200 -16.22 -17.75 28.15
C VAL A 200 -17.46 -17.14 28.81
N ALA A 201 -17.29 -15.93 29.37
CA ALA A 201 -18.15 -14.73 29.26
C ALA A 201 -18.27 -13.97 30.60
N GLY A 202 -17.97 -12.66 30.62
CA GLY A 202 -18.43 -11.83 31.75
C GLY A 202 -17.77 -10.47 31.98
N ARG A 203 -18.27 -9.45 31.29
CA ARG A 203 -18.77 -8.17 31.86
C ARG A 203 -17.89 -7.33 32.84
N ARG A 204 -17.61 -6.10 32.36
CA ARG A 204 -17.26 -4.83 33.05
C ARG A 204 -17.65 -4.69 34.55
N LYS A 205 -16.83 -4.00 35.38
CA LYS A 205 -16.92 -2.54 35.71
C LYS A 205 -15.91 -2.08 36.80
N THR A 206 -15.37 -0.86 36.60
CA THR A 206 -14.96 0.18 37.59
C THR A 206 -13.89 -0.09 38.66
N GLY A 207 -12.85 0.76 38.63
CA GLY A 207 -11.89 0.94 39.72
C GLY A 207 -11.09 2.23 39.54
N GLN A 208 -11.73 3.36 39.86
CA GLN A 208 -11.14 4.69 39.91
C GLN A 208 -10.02 4.73 40.97
N ARG A 209 -8.76 5.06 40.60
CA ARG A 209 -7.77 5.49 41.59
C ARG A 209 -6.81 6.57 41.08
N ARG A 210 -7.04 7.73 41.68
CA ARG A 210 -6.27 8.96 41.89
C ARG A 210 -4.85 9.10 41.30
N ARG A 211 -4.69 10.29 40.72
CA ARG A 211 -3.47 11.03 40.39
C ARG A 211 -2.48 11.13 41.57
N SER A 212 -1.19 11.08 41.25
CA SER A 212 -0.16 11.86 41.94
C SER A 212 0.85 12.36 40.91
N SER A 213 0.71 13.63 40.56
CA SER A 213 1.68 14.44 39.83
C SER A 213 2.94 14.62 40.69
N THR A 214 4.11 14.27 40.17
CA THR A 214 5.38 14.75 40.71
C THR A 214 5.98 15.69 39.68
N THR A 215 5.71 16.97 39.89
CA THR A 215 6.32 18.10 39.18
C THR A 215 7.77 18.22 39.61
N GLN A 216 8.72 18.15 38.68
CA GLN A 216 10.10 18.53 38.94
C GLN A 216 10.24 20.06 39.00
N PRO A 217 11.02 20.62 39.93
CA PRO A 217 11.18 22.06 40.03
C PRO A 217 12.12 22.61 38.95
N ILE A 218 11.65 23.67 38.30
CA ILE A 218 12.37 24.55 37.38
C ILE A 218 13.45 25.30 38.17
N LYS A 219 14.71 25.24 37.72
CA LYS A 219 15.74 26.22 38.12
C LYS A 219 15.50 27.52 37.33
N SER A 220 15.28 28.63 38.03
CA SER A 220 15.29 29.97 37.44
C SER A 220 16.70 30.57 37.39
N PRO A 221 16.98 31.46 36.42
CA PRO A 221 18.30 32.01 36.16
C PRO A 221 18.61 33.16 37.14
N ALA A 222 19.82 33.18 37.68
CA ALA A 222 20.34 34.31 38.43
C ALA A 222 21.66 34.77 37.79
N ASP A 223 21.65 36.04 37.39
CA ASP A 223 22.77 36.98 37.38
C ASP A 223 24.00 36.65 36.54
N GLU A 224 23.99 37.09 35.28
CA GLU A 224 25.21 37.61 34.66
C GLU A 224 24.89 38.94 33.94
N LYS A 225 25.43 40.01 34.52
CA LYS A 225 25.28 41.40 34.07
C LYS A 225 26.32 41.68 32.96
N PRO A 226 26.00 42.47 31.92
CA PRO A 226 26.94 42.76 30.85
C PRO A 226 28.02 43.75 31.30
N ALA A 227 29.27 43.49 30.93
CA ALA A 227 30.33 44.49 30.91
C ALA A 227 30.56 44.97 29.46
N SER A 228 30.32 46.25 29.25
CA SER A 228 30.82 47.09 28.16
C SER A 228 31.46 48.32 28.82
N PRO A 229 32.26 49.16 28.15
CA PRO A 229 32.60 49.22 26.72
C PRO A 229 33.99 48.67 26.35
#